data_AF-A0A1J5S915-F1
#
_entry.id   AF-A0A1J5S915-F1
#
_cell.length_a   1.000
_cell.length_b   1.000
_cell.length_c   1.000
_cell.angle_alpha   90.00
_cell.angle_beta   90.00
_cell.angle_gamma   90.00
#
_symmetry.space_group_name_H-M   'P 1'
#
loop_
_entity.id
_entity.type
_entity.pdbx_description
1 polymer ?
#
loop_
_entity_poly.entity_id
_entity_poly.type
_entity_poly.pdbx_seq_one_letter_code
_entity_poly.pdbx_strand_id
1 'polypeptide(L)'
;MQYANATDAEVKKAQFPHNLFVAGLFMFDLLMTPAVLALKVGMIGLLIPLVCSGALIGYIYLRSRKTTTWFVDVHWRITFVRAQWLLTGYAISAALVLVGWLISISSNDHNMQHILWTALTRIALMPTLILVLITAVLEASTIPMAGKREVPDKMAASFPPPTV
;
A
#
# COMPACT_ATOMS: atom_id res chain seq x y z
N MET A 1 18.19 13.27 7.67
CA MET A 1 18.23 14.67 8.13
C MET A 1 17.37 14.82 9.38
N GLN A 2 17.89 15.44 10.44
CA GLN A 2 17.10 15.79 11.63
C GLN A 2 16.51 17.20 11.49
N TYR A 3 15.23 17.37 11.82
CA TYR A 3 14.51 18.65 11.77
C TYR A 3 14.13 19.10 13.18
N ALA A 4 15.05 19.78 13.86
CA ALA A 4 14.93 20.16 15.27
C ALA A 4 13.72 21.07 15.58
N ASN A 5 13.24 21.84 14.59
CA ASN A 5 12.19 22.83 14.77
C ASN A 5 10.76 22.25 14.89
N ALA A 6 10.58 20.92 14.73
CA ALA A 6 9.27 20.29 14.87
C ALA A 6 8.81 20.23 16.33
N THR A 7 7.61 20.75 16.60
CA THR A 7 6.90 20.61 17.88
C THR A 7 6.44 19.16 18.10
N ASP A 8 6.18 18.78 19.35
CA ASP A 8 5.65 17.44 19.67
C ASP A 8 4.27 17.18 19.02
N ALA A 9 3.47 18.24 18.84
CA ALA A 9 2.20 18.15 18.13
C ALA A 9 2.40 17.82 16.64
N GLU A 10 3.42 18.38 16.00
CA GLU A 10 3.79 18.04 14.62
C GLU A 10 4.36 16.64 14.49
N VAL A 11 5.14 16.17 15.48
CA VAL A 11 5.63 14.79 15.54
C VAL A 11 4.47 13.79 15.51
N LYS A 12 3.45 13.98 16.35
CA LYS A 12 2.24 13.12 16.34
C LYS A 12 1.51 13.18 15.00
N LYS A 13 1.40 14.37 14.39
CA LYS A 13 0.77 14.54 13.07
C LYS A 13 1.58 13.90 11.94
N ALA A 14 2.91 13.88 12.04
CA ALA A 14 3.81 13.25 11.07
C ALA A 14 3.79 11.72 11.17
N GLN A 15 3.54 11.16 12.36
CA GLN A 15 3.34 9.71 12.53
C GLN A 15 2.00 9.20 11.99
N PHE A 16 0.99 10.06 11.96
CA PHE A 16 -0.37 9.69 11.54
C PHE A 16 -0.47 9.00 10.16
N PRO A 17 0.11 9.51 9.06
CA PRO A 17 0.01 8.85 7.75
C PRO A 17 0.57 7.42 7.77
N HIS A 18 1.66 7.18 8.50
CA HIS A 18 2.26 5.85 8.63
C HIS A 18 1.34 4.88 9.37
N ASN A 19 0.81 5.30 10.53
CA ASN A 19 -0.12 4.49 11.30
C ASN A 19 -1.40 4.18 10.51
N LEU A 20 -1.91 5.18 9.79
CA LEU A 20 -3.08 5.04 8.94
C LEU A 20 -2.85 4.03 7.81
N PHE A 21 -1.71 4.12 7.12
CA PHE A 21 -1.40 3.21 6.02
C PHE A 21 -1.15 1.78 6.51
N VAL A 22 -0.41 1.60 7.62
CA VAL A 22 -0.22 0.28 8.25
C VAL A 22 -1.55 -0.33 8.67
N ALA A 23 -2.42 0.42 9.36
CA ALA A 23 -3.74 -0.07 9.74
C ALA A 23 -4.58 -0.49 8.52
N GLY A 24 -4.50 0.27 7.42
CA GLY A 24 -5.11 -0.08 6.14
C GLY A 24 -4.57 -1.38 5.55
N LEU A 25 -3.25 -1.55 5.48
CA LEU A 25 -2.62 -2.78 5.00
C LEU A 25 -3.09 -4.02 5.78
N PHE A 26 -3.16 -3.90 7.11
CA PHE A 26 -3.66 -5.00 7.94
C PHE A 26 -5.14 -5.29 7.69
N MET A 27 -5.98 -4.24 7.67
CA MET A 27 -7.43 -4.39 7.57
C MET A 27 -7.87 -4.88 6.18
N PHE A 28 -7.36 -4.26 5.12
CA PHE A 28 -7.80 -4.50 3.75
C PHE A 28 -6.99 -5.62 3.09
N ASP A 29 -5.68 -5.62 3.23
CA ASP A 29 -4.86 -6.58 2.47
C ASP A 29 -4.63 -7.88 3.24
N LEU A 30 -4.31 -7.82 4.54
CA LEU A 30 -3.97 -9.02 5.33
C LEU A 30 -5.20 -9.76 5.87
N LEU A 31 -6.22 -9.05 6.36
CA LEU A 31 -7.42 -9.65 6.96
C LEU A 31 -8.53 -9.89 5.93
N MET A 32 -8.85 -8.89 5.10
CA MET A 32 -9.99 -8.99 4.19
C MET A 32 -9.75 -9.93 3.01
N THR A 33 -8.52 -10.01 2.47
CA THR A 33 -8.17 -10.96 1.39
C THR A 33 -8.46 -12.42 1.76
N PRO A 34 -7.95 -12.98 2.88
CA PRO A 34 -8.31 -14.35 3.27
C PRO A 34 -9.78 -14.47 3.70
N ALA A 35 -10.39 -13.41 4.27
CA ALA A 35 -11.82 -13.43 4.61
C ALA A 35 -12.71 -13.60 3.37
N VAL A 36 -12.42 -12.89 2.28
CA VAL A 36 -13.11 -13.02 0.99
C VAL A 36 -13.03 -14.45 0.46
N LEU A 37 -11.85 -15.07 0.57
CA LEU A 37 -11.64 -16.45 0.14
C LEU A 37 -12.39 -17.45 1.03
N ALA A 38 -12.35 -17.26 2.36
CA ALA A 38 -13.01 -18.12 3.33
C ALA A 38 -14.54 -18.06 3.24
N LEU A 39 -15.10 -16.87 3.03
CA LEU A 39 -16.53 -16.64 2.89
C LEU A 39 -17.08 -17.05 1.52
N LYS A 40 -16.24 -17.57 0.61
CA LYS A 40 -16.62 -18.01 -0.74
C LYS A 40 -17.38 -16.93 -1.54
N VAL A 41 -17.05 -15.65 -1.31
CA VAL A 41 -17.58 -14.49 -2.06
C VAL A 41 -17.20 -14.59 -3.55
N GLY A 42 -16.20 -15.43 -3.86
CA GLY A 42 -15.71 -15.64 -5.20
C GLY A 42 -14.69 -14.58 -5.60
N MET A 43 -14.25 -14.67 -6.84
CA MET A 43 -13.18 -13.86 -7.42
C MET A 43 -13.46 -12.36 -7.40
N ILE A 44 -14.74 -11.97 -7.51
CA ILE A 44 -15.14 -10.55 -7.47
C ILE A 44 -14.85 -9.92 -6.10
N GLY A 45 -14.82 -10.72 -5.03
CA GLY A 45 -14.48 -10.23 -3.70
C GLY A 45 -13.04 -9.72 -3.59
N LEU A 46 -12.13 -10.15 -4.49
CA LEU A 46 -10.75 -9.63 -4.51
C LEU A 46 -10.67 -8.15 -4.93
N LEU A 47 -11.73 -7.63 -5.56
CA LEU A 47 -11.83 -6.19 -5.83
C LEU A 47 -12.07 -5.39 -4.54
N ILE A 48 -12.58 -6.00 -3.47
CA ILE A 48 -12.88 -5.27 -2.24
C ILE A 48 -11.60 -4.75 -1.57
N PRO A 49 -10.57 -5.59 -1.28
CA PRO A 49 -9.27 -5.09 -0.82
C PRO A 49 -8.67 -4.03 -1.75
N LEU A 50 -8.69 -4.29 -3.06
CA LEU A 50 -8.15 -3.38 -4.07
C LEU A 50 -8.80 -1.99 -4.01
N VAL A 51 -10.13 -1.92 -3.94
CA VAL A 51 -10.87 -0.66 -3.90
C VAL A 51 -10.65 0.05 -2.56
N CYS A 52 -10.68 -0.68 -1.44
CA CYS A 52 -10.45 -0.10 -0.13
C CYS A 52 -9.02 0.46 0.02
N SER A 53 -8.01 -0.32 -0.33
CA SER A 53 -6.60 0.13 -0.31
C SER A 53 -6.36 1.24 -1.35
N GLY A 54 -6.95 1.14 -2.54
CA GLY A 54 -6.89 2.20 -3.56
C GLY A 54 -7.49 3.52 -3.07
N ALA A 55 -8.65 3.48 -2.41
CA ALA A 55 -9.29 4.65 -1.83
C ALA A 55 -8.44 5.27 -0.70
N LEU A 56 -7.84 4.43 0.15
CA LEU A 56 -6.93 4.88 1.20
C LEU A 56 -5.69 5.57 0.62
N ILE A 57 -5.07 4.99 -0.41
CA ILE A 57 -3.92 5.58 -1.08
C ILE A 57 -4.31 6.89 -1.77
N GLY A 58 -5.50 6.93 -2.39
CA GLY A 58 -6.06 8.15 -2.95
C GLY A 58 -6.23 9.26 -1.91
N TYR A 59 -6.72 8.91 -0.72
CA TYR A 59 -6.80 9.86 0.40
C TYR A 59 -5.42 10.35 0.84
N ILE A 60 -4.44 9.45 0.98
CA ILE A 60 -3.05 9.80 1.34
C ILE A 60 -2.45 10.73 0.29
N TYR A 61 -2.66 10.46 -1.00
CA TYR A 61 -2.25 11.34 -2.09
C TYR A 61 -2.86 12.73 -1.98
N LEU A 62 -4.19 12.82 -1.85
CA LEU A 62 -4.88 14.10 -1.72
C LEU A 62 -4.39 14.90 -0.50
N ARG A 63 -4.15 14.22 0.62
CA ARG A 63 -3.63 14.87 1.83
C ARG A 63 -2.16 15.27 1.71
N SER A 64 -1.33 14.52 0.97
CA SER A 64 0.08 14.85 0.71
C SER A 64 0.27 16.12 -0.11
N ARG A 65 -0.78 16.57 -0.83
CA ARG A 65 -0.79 17.79 -1.61
C ARG A 65 -1.18 19.03 -0.83
N LYS A 66 -1.76 18.89 0.37
CA LYS A 66 -2.08 20.03 1.23
C LYS A 66 -0.81 20.58 1.85
N THR A 67 -0.75 21.89 2.03
CA THR A 67 0.33 22.59 2.72
C THR A 67 -0.08 22.90 4.15
N THR A 68 0.62 22.31 5.10
CA THR A 68 0.50 22.57 6.53
C THR A 68 1.87 23.00 7.05
N THR A 69 2.59 22.11 7.73
CA THR A 69 3.99 22.34 8.09
C THR A 69 4.87 21.35 7.34
N TRP A 70 6.06 21.82 6.94
CA TRP A 70 6.95 21.04 6.09
C TRP A 70 7.19 19.62 6.63
N PHE A 71 7.46 19.51 7.93
CA PHE A 71 7.75 18.23 8.58
C PHE A 71 6.58 17.25 8.45
N VAL A 72 5.35 17.72 8.66
CA VAL A 72 4.14 16.89 8.52
C VAL A 72 3.91 16.51 7.07
N ASP A 73 3.96 17.48 6.15
CA ASP A 73 3.66 17.22 4.74
C ASP A 73 4.67 16.29 4.08
N VAL A 74 5.95 16.35 4.48
CA VAL A 74 6.97 15.41 4.00
C VAL A 74 6.65 13.98 4.42
N HIS A 75 6.17 13.75 5.64
CA HIS A 75 5.79 12.40 6.08
C HIS A 75 4.58 11.86 5.31
N TRP A 76 3.61 12.71 4.96
CA TRP A 76 2.54 12.31 4.02
C TRP A 76 3.08 11.92 2.64
N ARG A 77 4.09 12.62 2.13
CA ARG A 77 4.75 12.28 0.85
C ARG A 77 5.56 10.98 0.94
N ILE A 78 6.24 10.73 2.06
CA ILE A 78 6.97 9.48 2.31
C ILE A 78 6.00 8.30 2.23
N THR A 79 4.90 8.36 2.99
CA THR A 79 3.88 7.31 2.97
C THR A 79 3.30 7.15 1.57
N PHE A 80 3.00 8.23 0.84
CA PHE A 80 2.49 8.14 -0.52
C PHE A 80 3.46 7.42 -1.47
N VAL A 81 4.73 7.82 -1.51
CA VAL A 81 5.75 7.20 -2.38
C VAL A 81 5.88 5.71 -2.08
N ARG A 82 5.77 5.31 -0.81
CA ARG A 82 5.84 3.91 -0.42
C ARG A 82 4.57 3.13 -0.73
N ALA A 83 3.41 3.78 -0.61
CA ALA A 83 2.14 3.20 -1.01
C ALA A 83 2.07 2.90 -2.52
N GLN A 84 2.86 3.57 -3.35
CA GLN A 84 2.99 3.23 -4.78
C GLN A 84 3.55 1.81 -4.99
N TRP A 85 4.37 1.28 -4.07
CA TRP A 85 4.79 -0.12 -4.14
C TRP A 85 3.61 -1.07 -4.03
N LEU A 86 2.64 -0.80 -3.16
CA LEU A 86 1.44 -1.61 -3.06
C LEU A 86 0.64 -1.59 -4.39
N LEU A 87 0.53 -0.42 -5.03
CA LEU A 87 -0.11 -0.30 -6.35
C LEU A 87 0.61 -1.11 -7.43
N THR A 88 1.95 -1.15 -7.41
CA THR A 88 2.73 -2.02 -8.30
C THR A 88 2.41 -3.50 -8.08
N GLY A 89 2.22 -3.91 -6.83
CA GLY A 89 1.84 -5.29 -6.48
C GLY A 89 0.49 -5.64 -7.06
N TYR A 90 -0.48 -4.75 -6.86
CA TYR A 90 -1.80 -4.87 -7.48
C TYR A 90 -1.73 -4.93 -9.00
N ALA A 91 -0.90 -4.11 -9.64
CA ALA A 91 -0.75 -4.12 -11.10
C ALA A 91 -0.17 -5.45 -11.60
N ILE A 92 0.87 -5.98 -10.94
CA ILE A 92 1.46 -7.29 -11.29
C ILE A 92 0.42 -8.40 -11.09
N SER A 93 -0.27 -8.41 -9.94
CA SER A 93 -1.30 -9.39 -9.65
C SER A 93 -2.47 -9.35 -10.63
N ALA A 94 -2.93 -8.15 -10.99
CA ALA A 94 -3.97 -7.96 -12.00
C ALA A 94 -3.53 -8.47 -13.37
N ALA A 95 -2.29 -8.23 -13.78
CA ALA A 95 -1.74 -8.74 -15.03
C ALA A 95 -1.69 -10.28 -15.03
N LEU A 96 -1.26 -10.91 -13.93
CA LEU A 96 -1.22 -12.36 -13.81
C LEU A 96 -2.63 -12.99 -13.81
N VAL A 97 -3.59 -12.38 -13.12
CA VAL A 97 -5.01 -12.81 -13.16
C VAL A 97 -5.56 -12.69 -14.59
N LEU A 98 -5.26 -11.59 -15.29
CA LEU A 98 -5.67 -11.39 -16.68
C LEU A 98 -5.10 -12.47 -17.60
N VAL A 99 -3.82 -12.80 -17.46
CA VAL A 99 -3.19 -13.91 -18.21
C VAL A 99 -3.85 -15.24 -17.89
N GLY A 100 -4.09 -15.55 -16.60
CA GLY A 100 -4.76 -16.77 -16.20
C GLY A 100 -6.19 -16.87 -16.75
N TRP A 101 -6.90 -15.75 -16.82
CA TRP A 101 -8.22 -15.67 -17.42
C TRP A 101 -8.18 -15.94 -18.94
N LEU A 102 -7.22 -15.32 -19.66
CA LEU A 102 -7.03 -15.54 -21.09
C LEU A 102 -6.69 -17.00 -21.43
N ILE A 103 -5.86 -17.66 -20.61
CA ILE A 103 -5.55 -19.08 -20.81
C ILE A 103 -6.78 -19.95 -20.53
N SER A 104 -7.55 -19.62 -19.48
CA SER A 104 -8.76 -20.35 -19.11
C SER A 104 -9.79 -20.34 -20.25
N ILE A 105 -10.08 -19.18 -20.84
CA ILE A 105 -11.03 -19.10 -21.96
C ILE A 105 -10.54 -19.81 -23.24
N SER A 106 -9.23 -20.03 -23.39
CA SER A 106 -8.64 -20.72 -24.54
C SER A 106 -8.60 -22.26 -24.40
N SER A 107 -8.86 -22.79 -23.21
CA SER A 107 -8.74 -24.23 -22.93
C SER A 107 -10.02 -24.97 -23.34
N ASN A 108 -9.93 -26.10 -24.04
CA ASN A 108 -11.12 -26.87 -24.49
C ASN A 108 -11.71 -27.84 -23.45
N ASP A 109 -11.04 -28.04 -22.31
CA ASP A 109 -11.49 -28.95 -21.24
C ASP A 109 -11.95 -28.15 -20.00
N HIS A 110 -13.23 -28.31 -19.63
CA HIS A 110 -13.85 -27.64 -18.48
C HIS A 110 -13.18 -27.97 -17.14
N ASN A 111 -12.69 -29.20 -16.94
CA ASN A 111 -12.02 -29.57 -15.69
C ASN A 111 -10.65 -28.89 -15.59
N MET A 112 -9.93 -28.83 -16.70
CA MET A 112 -8.66 -28.13 -16.80
C MET A 112 -8.84 -26.63 -16.53
N GLN A 113 -9.87 -26.01 -17.10
CA GLN A 113 -10.19 -24.60 -16.89
C GLN A 113 -10.35 -24.25 -15.40
N HIS A 114 -11.14 -25.05 -14.66
CA HIS A 114 -11.44 -24.77 -13.26
C HIS A 114 -10.19 -24.89 -12.35
N ILE A 115 -9.37 -25.92 -12.58
CA ILE A 115 -8.11 -26.12 -11.85
C ILE A 115 -7.11 -25.01 -12.17
N LEU A 116 -6.94 -24.69 -13.44
CA LEU A 116 -6.01 -23.65 -13.88
C LEU A 116 -6.42 -22.28 -13.31
N TRP A 117 -7.72 -21.96 -13.37
CA TRP A 117 -8.27 -20.71 -12.86
C TRP A 117 -8.04 -20.55 -11.35
N THR A 118 -8.33 -21.59 -10.57
CA THR A 118 -8.17 -21.55 -9.11
C THR A 118 -6.71 -21.53 -8.67
N ALA A 119 -5.83 -22.28 -9.34
CA ALA A 119 -4.40 -22.31 -9.03
C ALA A 119 -3.70 -21.01 -9.42
N LEU A 120 -3.90 -20.54 -10.66
CA LEU A 120 -3.23 -19.35 -11.17
C LEU A 120 -3.65 -18.10 -10.40
N THR A 121 -4.92 -17.98 -10.01
CA THR A 121 -5.37 -16.84 -9.21
C THR A 121 -4.65 -16.77 -7.86
N ARG A 122 -4.46 -17.90 -7.17
CA ARG A 122 -3.77 -17.91 -5.86
C ARG A 122 -2.31 -17.50 -5.99
N ILE A 123 -1.63 -17.98 -7.02
CA ILE A 123 -0.24 -17.61 -7.32
C ILE A 123 -0.17 -16.12 -7.71
N ALA A 124 -1.13 -15.66 -8.51
CA ALA A 124 -1.22 -14.28 -8.96
C ALA A 124 -1.39 -13.28 -7.81
N LEU A 125 -1.89 -13.68 -6.64
CA LEU A 125 -2.01 -12.80 -5.47
C LEU A 125 -0.71 -12.64 -4.65
N MET A 126 0.28 -13.52 -4.86
CA MET A 126 1.54 -13.47 -4.11
C MET A 126 2.29 -12.14 -4.24
N PRO A 127 2.41 -11.51 -5.43
CA PRO A 127 3.07 -10.22 -5.57
C PRO A 127 2.45 -9.12 -4.68
N THR A 128 1.12 -9.04 -4.61
CA THR A 128 0.44 -8.11 -3.68
C THR A 128 0.82 -8.41 -2.24
N LEU A 129 0.73 -9.67 -1.78
CA LEU A 129 1.07 -10.02 -0.39
C LEU A 129 2.54 -9.71 -0.04
N ILE A 130 3.46 -9.97 -0.96
CA ILE A 130 4.88 -9.65 -0.78
C ILE A 130 5.06 -8.14 -0.60
N LEU A 131 4.41 -7.33 -1.45
CA LEU A 131 4.53 -5.88 -1.35
C LEU A 131 3.76 -5.28 -0.16
N VAL A 132 2.69 -5.93 0.31
CA VAL A 132 2.05 -5.60 1.60
C VAL A 132 3.06 -5.76 2.74
N LEU A 133 3.77 -6.89 2.79
CA LEU A 133 4.78 -7.11 3.84
C LEU A 133 5.94 -6.13 3.74
N ILE A 134 6.47 -5.89 2.54
CA ILE A 134 7.56 -4.94 2.32
C ILE A 134 7.13 -3.53 2.75
N THR A 135 5.95 -3.07 2.31
CA THR A 135 5.45 -1.73 2.66
C THR A 135 5.16 -1.62 4.15
N ALA A 136 4.59 -2.64 4.80
CA ALA A 136 4.38 -2.66 6.25
C ALA A 136 5.70 -2.51 7.02
N VAL A 137 6.76 -3.24 6.62
CA VAL A 137 8.09 -3.14 7.25
C VAL A 137 8.69 -1.75 7.04
N LEU A 138 8.61 -1.20 5.82
CA LEU A 138 9.11 0.14 5.52
C LEU A 138 8.40 1.18 6.40
N GLU A 139 7.08 1.12 6.52
CA GLU A 139 6.31 2.06 7.31
C GLU A 139 6.59 1.94 8.82
N ALA A 140 6.71 0.71 9.33
CA ALA A 140 7.09 0.45 10.72
C ALA A 140 8.44 1.09 11.09
N SER A 141 9.39 1.13 10.15
CA SER A 141 10.71 1.75 10.37
C SER A 141 10.67 3.29 10.40
N THR A 142 9.67 3.92 9.79
CA THR A 142 9.52 5.39 9.71
C THR A 142 8.76 6.01 10.87
N ILE A 143 7.87 5.27 11.54
CA ILE A 143 7.18 5.77 12.73
C ILE A 143 8.16 6.25 13.82
N PRO A 144 9.21 5.48 14.20
CA PRO A 144 10.20 5.95 15.16
C PRO A 144 11.10 7.07 14.59
N MET A 145 11.33 7.08 13.28
CA MET A 145 12.05 8.15 12.59
C MET A 145 11.31 9.49 12.73
N ALA A 146 10.00 9.51 12.48
CA ALA A 146 9.15 10.67 12.73
C ALA A 146 9.19 11.10 14.21
N GLY A 147 9.20 10.12 15.12
CA GLY A 147 9.36 10.35 16.56
C GLY A 147 10.66 11.07 16.94
N LYS A 148 11.75 10.77 16.22
CA LYS A 148 13.07 11.41 16.38
C LYS A 148 13.22 12.72 15.60
N ARG A 149 12.15 13.17 14.93
CA ARG A 149 12.17 14.34 14.03
C ARG A 149 13.10 14.15 12.84
N GLU A 150 13.24 12.92 12.36
CA GLU A 150 14.09 12.57 11.25
C GLU A 150 13.29 12.44 9.96
N VAL A 151 13.93 12.78 8.84
CA VAL A 151 13.43 12.60 7.48
C VAL A 151 14.53 11.91 6.67
N PRO A 152 14.20 10.93 5.80
CA PRO A 152 15.18 10.31 4.91
C PRO A 152 15.85 11.35 4.00
N ASP A 153 17.17 11.27 3.83
CA ASP A 153 17.93 12.30 3.10
C ASP A 153 17.45 12.49 1.67
N LYS A 154 17.08 11.40 0.98
CA LYS A 154 16.49 11.46 -0.36
C LYS A 154 15.21 12.31 -0.41
N MET A 155 14.39 12.24 0.63
CA MET A 155 13.13 12.99 0.72
C MET A 155 13.37 14.43 1.12
N ALA A 156 14.31 14.69 2.03
CA ALA A 156 14.74 16.05 2.36
C ALA A 156 15.37 16.76 1.16
N ALA A 157 16.15 16.06 0.33
CA ALA A 157 16.71 16.60 -0.91
C ALA A 157 15.65 16.89 -1.97
N SER A 158 14.63 16.02 -2.09
CA SER A 158 13.53 16.20 -3.05
C SER A 158 12.53 17.29 -2.62
N PHE A 159 12.38 17.49 -1.31
CA PHE A 159 11.49 18.47 -0.71
C PHE A 159 12.26 19.23 0.38
N PRO A 160 13.10 20.22 0.03
CA PRO A 160 13.93 20.91 1.00
C PRO A 160 13.07 21.64 2.04
N PRO A 161 13.51 21.70 3.31
CA PRO A 161 12.84 22.50 4.31
C PRO A 161 12.87 23.98 3.93
N PRO A 162 11.86 24.76 4.35
CA PRO A 162 11.90 26.21 4.17
C PRO A 162 13.17 26.75 4.82
N THR A 163 13.87 27.64 4.11
CA THR A 163 15.01 28.37 4.65
C THR A 163 14.52 29.17 5.84
N VAL A 164 14.95 28.77 7.03
CA VAL A 164 14.80 29.56 8.27
C VAL A 164 15.48 30.92 8.10
#